data_AF-A0A9D7H0Y8-F1
#
_entry.id   AF-A0A9D7H0Y8-F1
#
_cell.length_a   1.000
_cell.length_b   1.000
_cell.length_c   1.000
_cell.angle_alpha   90.00
_cell.angle_beta   90.00
_cell.angle_gamma   90.00
#
_symmetry.space_group_name_H-M   'P 1'
#
loop_
_entity.id
_entity.type
_entity.pdbx_description
1 polymer ?
#
loop_
_entity_poly.entity_id
_entity_poly.type
_entity_poly.pdbx_seq_one_letter_code
_entity_poly.pdbx_strand_id
1 'polypeptide(L)'
;MGLLKTLIDFVMKLLGMKSEPAGLPAQAHGGGGHAAQMASSEPEPEAAEEETCPHCGEVHEFDLAGFNPETDEDAFFEAQLYMDSEGMIAPNVTITEEDHDRTMRQWGIRDRRHWQAVRDSVQTVLARKYGGIDAMAQRMMNHRMGMTQKLMAKTAASKAASGELNPVEGISLEQWAGINAAIAQGANAEDMLKGQGIDMPRWDKARAEWEARMSRDTTFTVAQIYGDAFQAASKGKYSEYAKEATAARAANRELNMQPPMTLEQYWEILYEQAYGAKQGKDPVEVLKSCSLSVVDWCDLSAFMGYHIHRTAVQNHKQFNEMQKRVEAKFEAKYPGVKADVDISF
;
A
#
# COMPACT_ATOMS: atom_id res chain seq x y z
N MET A 1 -9.94 -5.51 -5.57
CA MET A 1 -8.84 -6.53 -5.43
C MET A 1 -8.03 -6.72 -6.73
N GLY A 2 -8.18 -5.83 -7.73
CA GLY A 2 -7.67 -6.05 -9.09
C GLY A 2 -6.31 -5.42 -9.43
N LEU A 3 -5.93 -4.30 -8.83
CA LEU A 3 -4.77 -3.52 -9.32
C LEU A 3 -3.41 -4.14 -8.95
N LEU A 4 -3.24 -4.61 -7.71
CA LEU A 4 -2.00 -5.26 -7.26
C LEU A 4 -1.78 -6.61 -7.97
N LYS A 5 -2.86 -7.38 -8.16
CA LYS A 5 -2.81 -8.62 -8.95
C LYS A 5 -2.50 -8.31 -10.42
N THR A 6 -3.02 -7.23 -10.99
CA THR A 6 -2.72 -6.82 -12.37
C THR A 6 -1.30 -6.28 -12.51
N LEU A 7 -0.75 -5.58 -11.51
CA LEU A 7 0.63 -5.10 -11.50
C LEU A 7 1.61 -6.27 -11.32
N ILE A 8 1.31 -7.21 -10.43
CA ILE A 8 2.06 -8.46 -10.27
C ILE A 8 1.94 -9.29 -11.55
N ASP A 9 0.74 -9.52 -12.08
CA ASP A 9 0.53 -10.24 -13.35
C ASP A 9 1.23 -9.52 -14.51
N PHE A 10 1.27 -8.19 -14.51
CA PHE A 10 1.97 -7.39 -15.52
C PHE A 10 3.48 -7.54 -15.39
N VAL A 11 4.05 -7.35 -14.21
CA VAL A 11 5.49 -7.54 -13.94
C VAL A 11 5.89 -8.99 -14.19
N MET A 12 5.10 -9.97 -13.76
CA MET A 12 5.31 -11.40 -14.00
C MET A 12 5.22 -11.74 -15.49
N LYS A 13 4.24 -11.20 -16.22
CA LYS A 13 4.09 -11.39 -17.68
C LYS A 13 5.20 -10.69 -18.46
N LEU A 14 5.68 -9.54 -17.97
CA LEU A 14 6.82 -8.81 -18.53
C LEU A 14 8.16 -9.54 -18.30
N LEU A 15 8.25 -10.31 -17.21
CA LEU A 15 9.36 -11.19 -16.87
C LEU A 15 9.24 -12.60 -17.49
N GLY A 16 8.20 -12.86 -18.29
CA GLY A 16 8.00 -14.14 -19.00
C GLY A 16 7.39 -15.27 -18.16
N MET A 17 6.85 -14.96 -16.98
CA MET A 17 6.21 -15.93 -16.09
C MET A 17 4.73 -16.07 -16.43
N LYS A 18 4.28 -17.30 -16.71
CA LYS A 18 2.87 -17.60 -16.99
C LYS A 18 2.05 -17.58 -15.69
N SER A 19 1.02 -16.73 -15.63
CA SER A 19 -0.04 -16.87 -14.64
C SER A 19 -1.21 -17.69 -15.22
N GLU A 20 -1.40 -18.92 -14.72
CA GLU A 20 -2.67 -19.64 -14.85
C GLU A 20 -3.48 -19.44 -13.55
N PRO A 21 -4.78 -19.14 -13.62
CA PRO A 21 -5.57 -18.88 -12.41
C PRO A 21 -6.21 -20.16 -11.88
N ALA A 22 -5.95 -20.48 -10.60
CA ALA A 22 -6.82 -21.33 -9.80
C ALA A 22 -8.08 -20.52 -9.41
N GLY A 23 -9.24 -20.96 -9.88
CA GLY A 23 -10.53 -20.31 -9.62
C GLY A 23 -11.03 -20.53 -8.19
N LEU A 24 -11.62 -19.48 -7.62
CA LEU A 24 -12.47 -19.55 -6.43
C LEU A 24 -13.81 -18.83 -6.71
N PRO A 25 -14.91 -19.25 -6.05
CA PRO A 25 -16.27 -18.93 -6.47
C PRO A 25 -16.72 -17.54 -6.04
N ALA A 26 -17.60 -16.97 -6.86
CA ALA A 26 -18.25 -15.69 -6.67
C ALA A 26 -19.19 -15.70 -5.45
N GLN A 27 -19.07 -14.69 -4.59
CA GLN A 27 -20.12 -14.31 -3.65
C GLN A 27 -20.87 -13.09 -4.21
N ALA A 28 -22.19 -13.23 -4.25
CA ALA A 28 -23.13 -12.18 -4.60
C ALA A 28 -23.61 -11.48 -3.33
N HIS A 29 -23.58 -10.15 -3.31
CA HIS A 29 -24.48 -9.36 -2.46
C HIS A 29 -24.87 -8.07 -3.16
N GLY A 30 -26.19 -7.91 -3.32
CA GLY A 30 -26.83 -6.64 -3.65
C GLY A 30 -27.23 -5.90 -2.37
N GLY A 31 -27.45 -4.60 -2.51
CA GLY A 31 -28.01 -3.75 -1.46
C GLY A 31 -27.90 -2.28 -1.85
N GLY A 32 -28.99 -1.72 -2.38
CA GLY A 32 -29.11 -0.29 -2.64
C GLY A 32 -29.39 0.50 -1.36
N GLY A 33 -28.95 1.76 -1.33
CA GLY A 33 -29.26 2.72 -0.27
C GLY A 33 -29.06 4.15 -0.77
N HIS A 34 -30.07 4.98 -0.58
CA HIS A 34 -30.18 6.37 -1.02
C HIS A 34 -29.13 7.30 -0.36
N ALA A 35 -28.57 8.23 -1.14
CA ALA A 35 -27.83 9.38 -0.63
C ALA A 35 -28.67 10.65 -0.83
N ALA A 36 -29.06 11.27 0.30
CA ALA A 36 -29.58 12.63 0.34
C ALA A 36 -28.41 13.61 0.51
N GLN A 37 -28.41 14.64 -0.33
CA GLN A 37 -27.47 15.75 -0.37
C GLN A 37 -27.69 16.67 0.83
N MET A 38 -26.63 16.99 1.59
CA MET A 38 -26.55 18.25 2.34
C MET A 38 -25.14 18.83 2.17
N ALA A 39 -25.11 20.05 1.63
CA ALA A 39 -23.93 20.90 1.57
C ALA A 39 -24.06 21.96 2.66
N SER A 40 -23.14 21.96 3.61
CA SER A 40 -22.93 23.06 4.55
C SER A 40 -21.46 23.44 4.54
N SER A 41 -21.19 24.71 4.33
CA SER A 41 -19.90 25.36 4.50
C SER A 41 -19.48 25.30 5.97
N GLU A 42 -18.30 24.75 6.26
CA GLU A 42 -17.71 24.70 7.60
C GLU A 42 -17.08 26.06 7.96
N PRO A 43 -17.45 26.69 9.08
CA PRO A 43 -16.76 27.85 9.64
C PRO A 43 -15.45 27.45 10.34
N GLU A 44 -14.51 28.40 10.41
CA GLU A 44 -13.24 28.25 11.14
C GLU A 44 -13.46 27.88 12.63
N PRO A 45 -12.56 27.08 13.23
CA PRO A 45 -12.72 26.62 14.61
C PRO A 45 -12.49 27.77 15.60
N GLU A 46 -13.57 28.29 16.17
CA GLU A 46 -13.52 29.04 17.43
C GLU A 46 -12.99 28.13 18.54
N ALA A 47 -12.20 28.70 19.46
CA ALA A 47 -11.65 27.98 20.60
C ALA A 47 -12.79 27.31 21.39
N ALA A 48 -12.78 25.97 21.43
CA ALA A 48 -13.82 25.19 22.09
C ALA A 48 -13.87 25.53 23.58
N GLU A 49 -14.92 26.24 23.99
CA GLU A 49 -15.33 26.33 25.38
C GLU A 49 -15.60 24.91 25.89
N GLU A 50 -15.17 24.60 27.12
CA GLU A 50 -15.40 23.29 27.74
C GLU A 50 -16.91 22.98 27.72
N GLU A 51 -17.34 22.06 26.83
CA GLU A 51 -18.74 21.63 26.74
C GLU A 51 -19.11 20.87 28.03
N THR A 52 -19.56 21.61 29.03
CA THR A 52 -20.28 21.07 30.18
C THR A 52 -21.58 20.44 29.68
N CYS A 53 -21.89 19.22 30.12
CA CYS A 53 -23.14 18.57 29.75
C CYS A 53 -24.33 19.50 30.10
N PRO A 54 -25.18 19.90 29.14
CA PRO A 54 -26.22 20.91 29.37
C PRO A 54 -27.29 20.46 30.38
N HIS A 55 -27.32 19.17 30.74
CA HIS A 55 -28.28 18.62 31.68
C HIS A 55 -27.76 18.50 33.11
N CYS A 56 -26.47 18.21 33.32
CA CYS A 56 -25.89 18.05 34.66
C CYS A 56 -24.83 19.09 35.03
N GLY A 57 -24.33 19.88 34.07
CA GLY A 57 -23.26 20.86 34.29
C GLY A 57 -21.89 20.22 34.61
N GLU A 58 -21.79 18.89 34.59
CA GLU A 58 -20.52 18.19 34.80
C GLU A 58 -19.72 18.17 33.51
N VAL A 59 -18.42 18.46 33.65
CA VAL A 59 -17.42 18.14 32.63
C VAL A 59 -17.26 16.63 32.70
N HIS A 60 -17.76 15.91 31.69
CA HIS A 60 -17.49 14.48 31.60
C HIS A 60 -16.01 14.30 31.29
N GLU A 61 -15.25 13.92 32.30
CA GLU A 61 -13.88 13.48 32.12
C GLU A 61 -13.89 12.26 31.19
N PHE A 62 -13.12 12.34 30.10
CA PHE A 62 -12.98 11.24 29.15
C PHE A 62 -12.40 10.02 29.89
N ASP A 63 -13.04 8.85 29.77
CA ASP A 63 -12.43 7.59 30.21
C ASP A 63 -11.36 7.21 29.19
N LEU A 64 -10.11 7.60 29.46
CA LEU A 64 -8.95 7.27 28.63
C LEU A 64 -8.31 5.93 29.03
N ALA A 65 -8.89 5.24 30.01
CA ALA A 65 -8.28 4.10 30.69
C ALA A 65 -6.81 4.39 31.06
N GLY A 66 -5.86 3.57 30.61
CA GLY A 66 -4.43 3.79 30.84
C GLY A 66 -3.71 4.66 29.81
N PHE A 67 -4.38 5.18 28.77
CA PHE A 67 -3.72 5.92 27.71
C PHE A 67 -3.52 7.40 28.07
N ASN A 68 -2.33 7.93 27.78
CA ASN A 68 -2.10 9.36 27.70
C ASN A 68 -2.02 9.82 26.23
N PRO A 69 -3.04 10.48 25.65
CA PRO A 69 -3.02 10.93 24.26
C PRO A 69 -1.88 11.90 23.91
N GLU A 70 -1.22 12.48 24.91
CA GLU A 70 -0.07 13.35 24.69
C GLU A 70 1.22 12.59 24.42
N THR A 71 1.41 11.44 25.05
CA THR A 71 2.68 10.69 25.00
C THR A 71 2.55 9.29 24.42
N ASP A 72 1.35 8.73 24.40
CA ASP A 72 1.08 7.30 24.16
C ASP A 72 0.30 7.07 22.87
N GLU A 73 0.34 8.00 21.93
CA GLU A 73 -0.40 7.90 20.67
C GLU A 73 -0.09 6.60 19.91
N ASP A 74 1.20 6.28 19.74
CA ASP A 74 1.63 5.06 19.05
C ASP A 74 1.12 3.80 19.78
N ALA A 75 1.13 3.82 21.11
CA ALA A 75 0.62 2.74 21.93
C ALA A 75 -0.91 2.58 21.78
N PHE A 76 -1.65 3.68 21.67
CA PHE A 76 -3.08 3.66 21.39
C PHE A 76 -3.38 3.12 19.99
N PHE A 77 -2.65 3.55 18.95
CA PHE A 77 -2.84 3.03 17.59
C PHE A 77 -2.50 1.54 17.49
N GLU A 78 -1.47 1.09 18.19
CA GLU A 78 -1.14 -0.32 18.30
C GLU A 78 -2.27 -1.10 19.00
N ALA A 79 -2.77 -0.60 20.14
CA ALA A 79 -3.91 -1.20 20.82
C ALA A 79 -5.15 -1.27 19.92
N GLN A 80 -5.43 -0.21 19.16
CA GLN A 80 -6.53 -0.20 18.21
C GLN A 80 -6.36 -1.22 17.10
N LEU A 81 -5.14 -1.40 16.57
CA LEU A 81 -4.87 -2.45 15.59
C LEU A 81 -5.22 -3.83 16.14
N TYR A 82 -4.77 -4.16 17.36
CA TYR A 82 -5.09 -5.45 17.98
C TYR A 82 -6.58 -5.57 18.25
N MET A 83 -7.19 -4.58 18.88
CA MET A 83 -8.58 -4.65 19.32
C MET A 83 -9.58 -4.64 18.15
N ASP A 84 -9.39 -3.82 17.11
CA ASP A 84 -10.36 -3.71 16.02
C ASP A 84 -10.12 -4.71 14.88
N SER A 85 -8.98 -5.42 14.87
CA SER A 85 -8.74 -6.45 13.86
C SER A 85 -9.45 -7.76 14.19
N GLU A 86 -10.32 -8.20 13.29
CA GLU A 86 -10.82 -9.57 13.28
C GLU A 86 -9.99 -10.37 12.26
N GLY A 87 -8.95 -11.08 12.75
CA GLY A 87 -8.16 -12.00 11.92
C GLY A 87 -6.79 -11.47 11.49
N MET A 88 -6.48 -11.56 10.19
CA MET A 88 -5.13 -11.30 9.66
C MET A 88 -4.88 -9.79 9.45
N ILE A 89 -3.92 -9.23 10.18
CA ILE A 89 -3.49 -7.82 10.03
C ILE A 89 -2.40 -7.62 8.98
N ALA A 90 -1.66 -8.69 8.68
CA ALA A 90 -0.65 -8.79 7.63
C ALA A 90 -0.65 -10.24 7.09
N PRO A 91 -0.04 -10.52 5.93
CA PRO A 91 0.04 -11.89 5.42
C PRO A 91 0.59 -12.85 6.47
N ASN A 92 -0.24 -13.81 6.90
CA ASN A 92 0.07 -14.82 7.92
C ASN A 92 0.34 -14.29 9.34
N VAL A 93 -0.12 -13.07 9.67
CA VAL A 93 -0.15 -12.56 11.05
C VAL A 93 -1.59 -12.44 11.49
N THR A 94 -2.06 -13.43 12.25
CA THR A 94 -3.40 -13.46 12.84
C THR A 94 -3.36 -12.92 14.25
N ILE A 95 -4.21 -11.95 14.56
CA ILE A 95 -4.42 -11.51 15.93
C ILE A 95 -5.25 -12.53 16.67
N THR A 96 -4.74 -12.96 17.82
CA THR A 96 -5.35 -13.99 18.65
C THR A 96 -6.17 -13.38 19.79
N GLU A 97 -7.01 -14.20 20.43
CA GLU A 97 -7.71 -13.80 21.65
C GLU A 97 -6.73 -13.46 22.79
N GLU A 98 -5.57 -14.14 22.84
CA GLU A 98 -4.50 -13.81 23.79
C GLU A 98 -3.93 -12.41 23.57
N ASP A 99 -3.83 -11.95 22.31
CA ASP A 99 -3.38 -10.59 22.00
C ASP A 99 -4.40 -9.54 22.45
N HIS A 100 -5.71 -9.82 22.28
CA HIS A 100 -6.77 -8.98 22.82
C HIS A 100 -6.70 -8.90 24.35
N ASP A 101 -6.62 -10.05 25.02
CA ASP A 101 -6.55 -10.13 26.48
C ASP A 101 -5.32 -9.42 27.05
N ARG A 102 -4.17 -9.58 26.39
CA ARG A 102 -2.94 -8.86 26.74
C ARG A 102 -3.14 -7.36 26.64
N THR A 103 -3.70 -6.89 25.53
CA THR A 103 -3.98 -5.46 25.30
C THR A 103 -4.96 -4.92 26.32
N MET A 104 -6.03 -5.66 26.63
CA MET A 104 -7.02 -5.25 27.61
C MET A 104 -6.42 -5.13 29.01
N ARG A 105 -5.64 -6.12 29.45
CA ARG A 105 -4.95 -6.08 30.75
C ARG A 105 -3.93 -4.95 30.84
N GLN A 106 -3.16 -4.73 29.78
CA GLN A 106 -2.11 -3.71 29.75
C GLN A 106 -2.68 -2.31 29.95
N TRP A 107 -3.82 -2.01 29.32
CA TRP A 107 -4.40 -0.67 29.31
C TRP A 107 -5.59 -0.49 30.26
N GLY A 108 -5.91 -1.49 31.08
CA GLY A 108 -7.05 -1.42 32.02
C GLY A 108 -8.42 -1.44 31.33
N ILE A 109 -8.50 -1.98 30.10
CA ILE A 109 -9.76 -2.15 29.39
C ILE A 109 -10.52 -3.33 30.01
N ARG A 110 -11.80 -3.13 30.31
CA ARG A 110 -12.62 -4.06 31.10
C ARG A 110 -13.29 -5.11 30.21
N ASP A 111 -13.76 -4.68 29.06
CA ASP A 111 -14.46 -5.47 28.07
C ASP A 111 -14.50 -4.72 26.72
N ARG A 112 -15.12 -5.33 25.72
CA ARG A 112 -15.29 -4.74 24.37
C ARG A 112 -16.09 -3.45 24.36
N ARG A 113 -17.06 -3.27 25.26
CA ARG A 113 -17.86 -2.05 25.34
C ARG A 113 -17.04 -0.91 25.95
N HIS A 114 -16.27 -1.20 27.00
CA HIS A 114 -15.31 -0.28 27.58
C HIS A 114 -14.27 0.16 26.53
N TRP A 115 -13.77 -0.77 25.70
CA TRP A 115 -12.88 -0.43 24.59
C TRP A 115 -13.47 0.61 23.63
N GLN A 116 -14.73 0.45 23.19
CA GLN A 116 -15.36 1.43 22.29
C GLN A 116 -15.41 2.83 22.92
N ALA A 117 -15.80 2.92 24.20
CA ALA A 117 -15.85 4.21 24.91
C ALA A 117 -14.47 4.87 25.06
N VAL A 118 -13.44 4.07 25.39
CA VAL A 118 -12.05 4.55 25.48
C VAL A 118 -11.55 5.00 24.12
N ARG A 119 -11.80 4.20 23.08
CA ARG A 119 -11.38 4.50 21.70
C ARG A 119 -11.98 5.83 21.23
N ASP A 120 -13.28 6.01 21.39
CA ASP A 120 -13.98 7.23 20.96
C ASP A 120 -13.47 8.46 21.74
N SER A 121 -13.20 8.29 23.04
CA SER A 121 -12.61 9.33 23.91
C SER A 121 -11.19 9.73 23.47
N VAL A 122 -10.29 8.76 23.30
CA VAL A 122 -8.91 9.01 22.89
C VAL A 122 -8.87 9.59 21.47
N GLN A 123 -9.67 9.07 20.53
CA GLN A 123 -9.77 9.60 19.18
C GLN A 123 -10.29 11.04 19.16
N THR A 124 -11.21 11.41 20.04
CA THR A 124 -11.70 12.79 20.18
C THR A 124 -10.57 13.73 20.62
N VAL A 125 -9.77 13.32 21.61
CA VAL A 125 -8.61 14.10 22.07
C VAL A 125 -7.56 14.22 20.97
N LEU A 126 -7.22 13.13 20.29
CA LEU A 126 -6.24 13.13 19.19
C LEU A 126 -6.74 13.93 17.98
N ALA A 127 -8.02 13.86 17.64
CA ALA A 127 -8.59 14.68 16.57
C ALA A 127 -8.47 16.18 16.88
N ARG A 128 -8.75 16.60 18.13
CA ARG A 128 -8.51 17.99 18.56
C ARG A 128 -7.04 18.37 18.45
N LYS A 129 -6.14 17.51 18.94
CA LYS A 129 -4.67 17.71 18.86
C LYS A 129 -4.16 17.89 17.44
N TYR A 130 -4.73 17.16 16.47
CA TYR A 130 -4.28 17.17 15.08
C TYR A 130 -5.10 18.05 14.14
N GLY A 131 -6.05 18.82 14.67
CA GLY A 131 -6.88 19.73 13.87
C GLY A 131 -7.95 19.04 13.03
N GLY A 132 -8.36 17.82 13.39
CA GLY A 132 -9.48 17.12 12.79
C GLY A 132 -9.36 15.60 12.77
N ILE A 133 -10.48 14.94 12.48
CA ILE A 133 -10.56 13.47 12.37
C ILE A 133 -9.70 12.96 11.21
N ASP A 134 -9.70 13.64 10.06
CA ASP A 134 -8.95 13.19 8.88
C ASP A 134 -7.43 13.21 9.11
N ALA A 135 -6.92 14.21 9.83
CA ALA A 135 -5.50 14.28 10.18
C ALA A 135 -5.09 13.17 11.15
N MET A 136 -5.92 12.91 12.17
CA MET A 136 -5.73 11.81 13.11
C MET A 136 -5.81 10.44 12.40
N ALA A 137 -6.80 10.25 11.53
CA ALA A 137 -6.99 9.01 10.78
C ALA A 137 -5.83 8.76 9.80
N GLN A 138 -5.29 9.79 9.14
CA GLN A 138 -4.07 9.65 8.32
C GLN A 138 -2.86 9.21 9.15
N ARG A 139 -2.68 9.77 10.37
CA ARG A 139 -1.61 9.35 11.29
C ARG A 139 -1.77 7.90 11.74
N MET A 140 -2.99 7.49 12.06
CA MET A 140 -3.30 6.09 12.39
C MET A 140 -3.01 5.15 11.22
N MET A 141 -3.39 5.52 9.99
CA MET A 141 -3.06 4.76 8.78
C MET A 141 -1.53 4.63 8.61
N ASN A 142 -0.80 5.73 8.79
CA ASN A 142 0.66 5.77 8.73
C ASN A 142 1.31 4.88 9.81
N HIS A 143 0.79 4.91 11.04
CA HIS A 143 1.26 4.03 12.12
C HIS A 143 1.02 2.55 11.77
N ARG A 144 -0.19 2.21 11.31
CA ARG A 144 -0.54 0.86 10.86
C ARG A 144 0.39 0.37 9.75
N MET A 145 0.75 1.24 8.81
CA MET A 145 1.73 0.91 7.77
C MET A 145 3.09 0.53 8.37
N GLY A 146 3.60 1.33 9.30
CA GLY A 146 4.85 1.04 10.00
C GLY A 146 4.82 -0.28 10.77
N MET A 147 3.70 -0.61 11.41
CA MET A 147 3.51 -1.91 12.06
C MET A 147 3.50 -3.05 11.06
N THR A 148 2.76 -2.93 9.95
CA THR A 148 2.76 -3.91 8.87
C THR A 148 4.16 -4.15 8.32
N GLN A 149 4.97 -3.09 8.15
CA GLN A 149 6.36 -3.23 7.70
C GLN A 149 7.24 -3.98 8.71
N LYS A 150 7.12 -3.69 10.01
CA LYS A 150 7.82 -4.43 11.07
C LYS A 150 7.46 -5.92 11.05
N LEU A 151 6.17 -6.22 10.85
CA LEU A 151 5.68 -7.60 10.72
C LEU A 151 6.24 -8.27 9.46
N MET A 152 6.27 -7.57 8.33
CA MET A 152 6.89 -8.06 7.09
C MET A 152 8.38 -8.36 7.28
N ALA A 153 9.12 -7.49 7.98
CA ALA A 153 10.53 -7.72 8.29
C ALA A 153 10.74 -8.97 9.16
N LYS A 154 9.84 -9.22 10.12
CA LYS A 154 9.84 -10.46 10.90
C LYS A 154 9.58 -11.70 10.02
N THR A 155 8.64 -11.61 9.08
CA THR A 155 8.38 -12.69 8.11
C THR A 155 9.58 -12.92 7.19
N ALA A 156 10.25 -11.86 6.74
CA ALA A 156 11.49 -11.95 5.96
C ALA A 156 12.61 -12.65 6.75
N ALA A 157 12.79 -12.30 8.03
CA ALA A 157 13.75 -12.98 8.89
C ALA A 157 13.42 -14.47 9.07
N SER A 158 12.14 -14.82 9.20
CA SER A 158 11.68 -16.21 9.25
C SER A 158 11.98 -16.98 7.96
N LYS A 159 11.71 -16.38 6.79
CA LYS A 159 12.03 -16.96 5.47
C LYS A 159 13.54 -17.11 5.27
N ALA A 160 14.33 -16.16 5.75
CA ALA A 160 15.78 -16.29 5.75
C ALA A 160 16.23 -17.49 6.59
N ALA A 161 15.70 -17.62 7.81
CA ALA A 161 16.01 -18.73 8.70
C ALA A 161 15.58 -20.11 8.14
N SER A 162 14.50 -20.16 7.35
CA SER A 162 14.07 -21.40 6.67
C SER A 162 14.86 -21.73 5.41
N GLY A 163 15.80 -20.86 4.99
CA GLY A 163 16.60 -21.03 3.77
C GLY A 163 15.88 -20.66 2.47
N GLU A 164 14.64 -20.15 2.54
CA GLU A 164 13.87 -19.71 1.36
C GLU A 164 14.49 -18.48 0.68
N LEU A 165 15.38 -17.77 1.36
CA LEU A 165 16.15 -16.65 0.81
C LEU A 165 17.61 -17.00 0.52
N ASN A 166 18.03 -18.27 0.67
CA ASN A 166 19.39 -18.68 0.33
C ASN A 166 19.63 -18.52 -1.18
N PRO A 167 20.84 -18.07 -1.61
CA PRO A 167 21.19 -17.97 -3.01
C PRO A 167 20.95 -19.28 -3.77
N VAL A 168 20.33 -19.20 -4.94
CA VAL A 168 20.13 -20.36 -5.83
C VAL A 168 21.28 -20.39 -6.81
N GLU A 169 21.99 -21.50 -6.88
CA GLU A 169 23.19 -21.61 -7.72
C GLU A 169 24.15 -20.44 -7.42
N GLY A 170 24.26 -19.98 -6.17
CA GLY A 170 25.09 -18.82 -5.80
C GLY A 170 24.62 -17.45 -6.33
N ILE A 171 23.41 -17.34 -6.88
CA ILE A 171 22.78 -16.09 -7.30
C ILE A 171 21.76 -15.69 -6.23
N SER A 172 21.98 -14.56 -5.55
CA SER A 172 21.04 -14.06 -4.54
C SER A 172 19.76 -13.51 -5.20
N LEU A 173 18.70 -13.34 -4.40
CA LEU A 173 17.44 -12.76 -4.90
C LEU A 173 17.66 -11.34 -5.43
N GLU A 174 18.49 -10.56 -4.74
CA GLU A 174 18.83 -9.19 -5.10
C GLU A 174 19.67 -9.12 -6.38
N GLN A 175 20.62 -10.04 -6.55
CA GLN A 175 21.41 -10.13 -7.78
C GLN A 175 20.51 -10.51 -8.97
N TRP A 176 19.61 -11.47 -8.78
CA TRP A 176 18.64 -11.86 -9.79
C TRP A 176 17.72 -10.69 -10.16
N ALA A 177 17.18 -9.98 -9.16
CA ALA A 177 16.36 -8.78 -9.35
C ALA A 177 17.10 -7.66 -10.09
N GLY A 178 18.37 -7.41 -9.75
CA GLY A 178 19.19 -6.39 -10.40
C GLY A 178 19.51 -6.70 -11.86
N ILE A 179 19.75 -7.96 -12.20
CA ILE A 179 19.91 -8.39 -13.60
C ILE A 179 18.59 -8.21 -14.36
N ASN A 180 17.45 -8.61 -13.79
CA ASN A 180 16.14 -8.39 -14.41
C ASN A 180 15.82 -6.90 -14.61
N ALA A 181 16.20 -6.03 -13.66
CA ALA A 181 16.05 -4.58 -13.79
C ALA A 181 16.87 -4.05 -14.97
N ALA A 182 18.09 -4.51 -15.16
CA ALA A 182 18.92 -4.10 -16.28
C ALA A 182 18.38 -4.63 -17.63
N ILE A 183 17.88 -5.87 -17.68
CA ILE A 183 17.23 -6.43 -18.87
C ILE A 183 16.00 -5.59 -19.23
N ALA A 184 15.18 -5.20 -18.25
CA ALA A 184 14.03 -4.32 -18.47
C ALA A 184 14.42 -2.92 -18.99
N GLN A 185 15.67 -2.50 -18.76
CA GLN A 185 16.26 -1.26 -19.30
C GLN A 185 16.94 -1.47 -20.66
N GLY A 186 16.82 -2.66 -21.26
CA GLY A 186 17.36 -2.99 -22.58
C GLY A 186 18.80 -3.51 -22.57
N ALA A 187 19.35 -3.89 -21.41
CA ALA A 187 20.64 -4.55 -21.36
C ALA A 187 20.59 -5.95 -21.99
N ASN A 188 21.68 -6.36 -22.62
CA ASN A 188 21.82 -7.72 -23.14
C ASN A 188 22.10 -8.69 -21.97
N ALA A 189 21.19 -9.64 -21.77
CA ALA A 189 21.29 -10.62 -20.69
C ALA A 189 22.57 -11.48 -20.78
N GLU A 190 22.94 -11.96 -21.97
CA GLU A 190 24.11 -12.83 -22.17
C GLU A 190 25.41 -12.11 -21.80
N ASP A 191 25.58 -10.86 -22.26
CA ASP A 191 26.77 -10.06 -21.94
C ASP A 191 26.88 -9.76 -20.44
N MET A 192 25.75 -9.46 -19.79
CA MET A 192 25.69 -9.22 -18.35
C MET A 192 26.06 -10.47 -17.55
N LEU A 193 25.46 -11.62 -17.90
CA LEU A 193 25.72 -12.88 -17.21
C LEU A 193 27.19 -13.29 -17.38
N LYS A 194 27.72 -13.19 -18.60
CA LYS A 194 29.13 -13.45 -18.89
C LYS A 194 30.07 -12.54 -18.09
N GLY A 195 29.77 -11.25 -18.00
CA GLY A 195 30.53 -10.29 -17.20
C GLY A 195 30.55 -10.61 -15.69
N GLN A 196 29.54 -11.33 -15.20
CA GLN A 196 29.43 -11.78 -13.81
C GLN A 196 29.90 -13.23 -13.59
N GLY A 197 30.40 -13.91 -14.63
CA GLY A 197 30.80 -15.32 -14.54
C GLY A 197 29.63 -16.28 -14.31
N ILE A 198 28.43 -15.92 -14.79
CA ILE A 198 27.23 -16.75 -14.73
C ILE A 198 26.97 -17.32 -16.12
N ASP A 199 26.87 -18.65 -16.25
CA ASP A 199 26.45 -19.30 -17.49
C ASP A 199 24.91 -19.39 -17.59
N MET A 200 24.40 -19.51 -18.82
CA MET A 200 22.95 -19.54 -19.07
C MET A 200 22.25 -20.71 -18.36
N PRO A 201 22.77 -21.95 -18.34
CA PRO A 201 22.17 -23.03 -17.55
C PRO A 201 22.03 -22.72 -16.06
N ARG A 202 23.04 -22.10 -15.45
CA ARG A 202 23.02 -21.67 -14.04
C ARG A 202 22.00 -20.57 -13.81
N TRP A 203 21.93 -19.59 -14.71
CA TRP A 203 20.91 -18.53 -14.69
C TRP A 203 19.49 -19.08 -14.78
N ASP A 204 19.22 -19.98 -15.73
CA ASP A 204 17.89 -20.55 -15.95
C ASP A 204 17.40 -21.34 -14.73
N LYS A 205 18.29 -22.10 -14.07
CA LYS A 205 17.97 -22.80 -12.82
C LYS A 205 17.66 -21.85 -11.68
N ALA A 206 18.48 -20.80 -11.51
CA ALA A 206 18.25 -19.79 -10.49
C ALA A 206 16.91 -19.06 -10.72
N ARG A 207 16.63 -18.66 -11.96
CA ARG A 207 15.34 -18.09 -12.35
C ARG A 207 14.21 -19.03 -11.98
N ALA A 208 14.21 -20.26 -12.47
CA ALA A 208 13.11 -21.21 -12.25
C ALA A 208 12.84 -21.46 -10.76
N GLU A 209 13.88 -21.57 -9.93
CA GLU A 209 13.70 -21.73 -8.49
C GLU A 209 13.17 -20.46 -7.83
N TRP A 210 13.69 -19.27 -8.14
CA TRP A 210 13.17 -18.02 -7.58
C TRP A 210 11.70 -17.79 -7.94
N GLU A 211 11.33 -18.10 -9.18
CA GLU A 211 9.93 -18.13 -9.65
C GLU A 211 9.09 -19.11 -8.82
N ALA A 212 9.59 -20.32 -8.60
CA ALA A 212 8.92 -21.32 -7.76
C ALA A 212 8.80 -20.86 -6.29
N ARG A 213 9.81 -20.17 -5.75
CA ARG A 213 9.78 -19.61 -4.38
C ARG A 213 8.72 -18.54 -4.25
N MET A 214 8.66 -17.60 -5.20
CA MET A 214 7.63 -16.57 -5.22
C MET A 214 6.24 -17.17 -5.41
N SER A 215 6.09 -18.20 -6.25
CA SER A 215 4.81 -18.84 -6.50
C SER A 215 4.25 -19.57 -5.27
N ARG A 216 5.09 -20.24 -4.49
CA ARG A 216 4.68 -20.91 -3.23
C ARG A 216 4.62 -19.98 -2.03
N ASP A 217 5.16 -18.77 -2.15
CA ASP A 217 5.21 -17.82 -1.05
C ASP A 217 3.88 -17.07 -0.86
N THR A 218 3.03 -17.63 0.01
CA THR A 218 1.75 -16.99 0.37
C THR A 218 1.91 -15.73 1.23
N THR A 219 3.10 -15.43 1.75
CA THR A 219 3.35 -14.19 2.50
C THR A 219 3.70 -13.01 1.60
N PHE A 220 3.93 -13.23 0.30
CA PHE A 220 4.46 -12.26 -0.66
C PHE A 220 5.80 -11.62 -0.28
N THR A 221 6.52 -12.20 0.68
CA THR A 221 7.77 -11.66 1.20
C THR A 221 8.90 -11.75 0.18
N VAL A 222 9.01 -12.88 -0.53
CA VAL A 222 10.02 -13.05 -1.59
C VAL A 222 9.78 -12.03 -2.71
N ALA A 223 8.51 -11.86 -3.12
CA ALA A 223 8.13 -10.91 -4.16
C ALA A 223 8.41 -9.45 -3.74
N GLN A 224 8.18 -9.11 -2.46
CA GLN A 224 8.47 -7.78 -1.93
C GLN A 224 9.98 -7.50 -1.96
N ILE A 225 10.82 -8.42 -1.45
CA ILE A 225 12.29 -8.25 -1.44
C ILE A 225 12.82 -8.15 -2.88
N TYR A 226 12.29 -8.98 -3.79
CA TYR A 226 12.59 -8.89 -5.22
C TYR A 226 12.26 -7.49 -5.78
N GLY A 227 11.05 -6.99 -5.51
CA GLY A 227 10.60 -5.68 -5.98
C GLY A 227 11.46 -4.53 -5.46
N ASP A 228 11.81 -4.56 -4.18
CA ASP A 228 12.68 -3.55 -3.56
C ASP A 228 14.09 -3.58 -4.17
N ALA A 229 14.65 -4.78 -4.40
CA ALA A 229 15.97 -4.93 -5.04
C ALA A 229 15.95 -4.52 -6.53
N PHE A 230 14.88 -4.85 -7.25
CA PHE A 230 14.68 -4.44 -8.64
C PHE A 230 14.65 -2.90 -8.75
N GLN A 231 13.88 -2.24 -7.89
CA GLN A 231 13.79 -0.77 -7.84
C GLN A 231 15.13 -0.14 -7.42
N ALA A 232 15.84 -0.73 -6.46
CA ALA A 232 17.17 -0.24 -6.05
C ALA A 232 18.20 -0.30 -7.20
N ALA A 233 18.08 -1.29 -8.09
CA ALA A 233 18.89 -1.42 -9.29
C ALA A 233 18.40 -0.57 -10.48
N SER A 234 17.26 0.10 -10.34
CA SER A 234 16.70 0.94 -11.39
C SER A 234 17.61 2.14 -11.72
N LYS A 235 17.69 2.46 -13.01
CA LYS A 235 18.36 3.67 -13.55
C LYS A 235 17.41 4.49 -14.44
N GLY A 236 16.10 4.27 -14.30
CA GLY A 236 15.08 5.02 -15.04
C GLY A 236 15.06 6.51 -14.70
N LYS A 237 14.29 7.28 -15.48
CA LYS A 237 14.07 8.72 -15.30
C LYS A 237 13.57 9.07 -13.90
N TYR A 238 12.83 8.15 -13.28
CA TYR A 238 12.24 8.31 -11.95
C TYR A 238 12.95 7.51 -10.84
N SER A 239 14.13 6.94 -11.13
CA SER A 239 14.84 6.07 -10.17
C SER A 239 15.13 6.72 -8.82
N GLU A 240 15.47 8.01 -8.77
CA GLU A 240 15.67 8.74 -7.51
C GLU A 240 14.37 8.89 -6.70
N TYR A 241 13.22 9.03 -7.38
CA TYR A 241 11.92 9.04 -6.71
C TYR A 241 11.59 7.66 -6.12
N ALA A 242 11.88 6.58 -6.85
CA ALA A 242 11.71 5.22 -6.32
C ALA A 242 12.57 4.98 -5.06
N LYS A 243 13.84 5.39 -5.10
CA LYS A 243 14.75 5.29 -3.95
C LYS A 243 14.25 6.08 -2.75
N GLU A 244 13.78 7.30 -2.96
CA GLU A 244 13.18 8.11 -1.90
C GLU A 244 11.92 7.44 -1.33
N ALA A 245 11.04 6.91 -2.18
CA ALA A 245 9.85 6.20 -1.72
C ALA A 245 10.19 4.96 -0.88
N THR A 246 11.19 4.20 -1.30
CA THR A 246 11.68 3.02 -0.56
C THR A 246 12.31 3.42 0.77
N ALA A 247 13.14 4.45 0.79
CA ALA A 247 13.75 4.97 2.02
C ALA A 247 12.70 5.55 2.98
N ALA A 248 11.72 6.29 2.46
CA ALA A 248 10.64 6.87 3.23
C ALA A 248 9.74 5.78 3.82
N ARG A 249 9.40 4.76 3.01
CA ARG A 249 8.65 3.59 3.45
C ARG A 249 9.39 2.88 4.57
N ALA A 250 10.66 2.50 4.38
CA ALA A 250 11.45 1.78 5.37
C ALA A 250 11.59 2.52 6.72
N ALA A 251 11.62 3.85 6.69
CA ALA A 251 11.67 4.69 7.89
C ALA A 251 10.27 5.15 8.38
N ASN A 252 9.19 4.68 7.75
CA ASN A 252 7.80 5.10 7.96
C ASN A 252 7.61 6.63 8.06
N ARG A 253 8.30 7.38 7.19
CA ARG A 253 8.32 8.84 7.20
C ARG A 253 7.64 9.45 5.98
N GLU A 254 7.40 10.76 6.04
CA GLU A 254 6.99 11.51 4.86
C GLU A 254 8.07 11.54 3.77
N LEU A 255 7.62 11.76 2.54
CA LEU A 255 8.49 11.99 1.39
C LEU A 255 9.15 13.36 1.50
N ASN A 256 10.45 13.41 1.21
CA ASN A 256 11.23 14.65 1.15
C ASN A 256 11.28 15.26 -0.26
N MET A 257 10.77 14.54 -1.27
CA MET A 257 10.67 15.02 -2.65
C MET A 257 9.21 15.36 -2.97
N GLN A 258 9.02 16.37 -3.82
CA GLN A 258 7.71 16.65 -4.41
C GLN A 258 7.39 15.63 -5.50
N PRO A 259 6.11 15.33 -5.76
CA PRO A 259 5.73 14.46 -6.87
C PRO A 259 6.31 14.91 -8.22
N PRO A 260 6.85 13.95 -9.03
CA PRO A 260 7.41 14.27 -10.34
C PRO A 260 6.35 14.66 -11.39
N MET A 261 5.08 14.47 -11.06
CA MET A 261 3.91 14.84 -11.87
C MET A 261 2.71 15.05 -10.96
N THR A 262 1.65 15.66 -11.49
CA THR A 262 0.40 15.80 -10.73
C THR A 262 -0.30 14.45 -10.57
N LEU A 263 -1.15 14.34 -9.56
CA LEU A 263 -2.01 13.16 -9.37
C LEU A 263 -2.94 12.93 -10.57
N GLU A 264 -3.44 14.01 -11.18
CA GLU A 264 -4.28 13.92 -12.37
C GLU A 264 -3.50 13.29 -13.53
N GLN A 265 -2.25 13.72 -13.78
CA GLN A 265 -1.40 13.10 -14.80
C GLN A 265 -1.13 11.61 -14.49
N TYR A 266 -0.89 11.27 -13.23
CA TYR A 266 -0.69 9.87 -12.82
C TYR A 266 -1.92 9.01 -13.08
N TRP A 267 -3.12 9.52 -12.78
CA TRP A 267 -4.36 8.80 -13.06
C TRP A 267 -4.68 8.72 -14.54
N GLU A 268 -4.39 9.75 -15.32
CA GLU A 268 -4.53 9.66 -16.77
C GLU A 268 -3.70 8.50 -17.34
N ILE A 269 -2.50 8.24 -16.81
CA ILE A 269 -1.68 7.09 -17.21
C ILE A 269 -2.31 5.76 -16.76
N LEU A 270 -2.92 5.69 -15.57
CA LEU A 270 -3.64 4.49 -15.11
C LEU A 270 -4.86 4.18 -15.98
N TYR A 271 -5.65 5.20 -16.32
CA TYR A 271 -6.79 5.07 -17.21
C TYR A 271 -6.36 4.70 -18.63
N GLU A 272 -5.27 5.27 -19.15
CA GLU A 272 -4.71 4.90 -20.45
C GLU A 272 -4.37 3.41 -20.51
N GLN A 273 -3.70 2.88 -19.48
CA GLN A 273 -3.41 1.46 -19.37
C GLN A 273 -4.66 0.60 -19.27
N ALA A 274 -5.63 0.99 -18.44
CA ALA A 274 -6.86 0.21 -18.26
C ALA A 274 -7.69 0.15 -19.56
N TYR A 275 -7.87 1.27 -20.24
CA TYR A 275 -8.55 1.32 -21.53
C TYR A 275 -7.77 0.60 -22.64
N GLY A 276 -6.44 0.77 -22.68
CA GLY A 276 -5.57 0.06 -23.61
C GLY A 276 -5.67 -1.45 -23.45
N ALA A 277 -5.67 -1.95 -22.20
CA ALA A 277 -5.83 -3.36 -21.90
C ALA A 277 -7.19 -3.91 -22.36
N LYS A 278 -8.28 -3.15 -22.18
CA LYS A 278 -9.61 -3.54 -22.68
C LYS A 278 -9.69 -3.60 -24.21
N GLN A 279 -8.86 -2.82 -24.90
CA GLN A 279 -8.72 -2.85 -26.35
C GLN A 279 -7.72 -3.91 -26.83
N GLY A 280 -7.12 -4.69 -25.93
CA GLY A 280 -6.10 -5.69 -26.27
C GLY A 280 -4.78 -5.09 -26.72
N LYS A 281 -4.51 -3.82 -26.41
CA LYS A 281 -3.21 -3.19 -26.71
C LYS A 281 -2.11 -3.79 -25.86
N ASP A 282 -0.92 -3.85 -26.44
CA ASP A 282 0.28 -4.18 -25.70
C ASP A 282 0.56 -3.11 -24.63
N PRO A 283 0.72 -3.47 -23.34
CA PRO A 283 0.90 -2.47 -22.29
C PRO A 283 2.22 -1.69 -22.41
N VAL A 284 3.27 -2.26 -23.01
CA VAL A 284 4.54 -1.55 -23.24
C VAL A 284 4.33 -0.45 -24.29
N GLU A 285 3.57 -0.73 -25.34
CA GLU A 285 3.17 0.29 -26.32
C GLU A 285 2.27 1.37 -25.72
N VAL A 286 1.39 1.02 -24.78
CA VAL A 286 0.59 2.02 -24.04
C VAL A 286 1.48 2.91 -23.19
N LEU A 287 2.41 2.36 -22.41
CA LEU A 287 3.36 3.15 -21.61
C LEU A 287 4.25 4.04 -22.48
N LYS A 288 4.73 3.53 -23.62
CA LYS A 288 5.48 4.34 -24.60
C LYS A 288 4.68 5.53 -25.10
N SER A 289 3.36 5.37 -25.32
CA SER A 289 2.48 6.48 -25.70
C SER A 289 2.38 7.57 -24.62
N CYS A 290 2.61 7.20 -23.35
CA CYS A 290 2.73 8.10 -22.20
C CYS A 290 4.16 8.62 -22.00
N SER A 291 5.10 8.34 -22.92
CA SER A 291 6.53 8.64 -22.78
C SER A 291 7.19 7.98 -21.57
N LEU A 292 6.77 6.75 -21.24
CA LEU A 292 7.30 5.96 -20.14
C LEU A 292 7.88 4.64 -20.67
N SER A 293 9.05 4.26 -20.18
CA SER A 293 9.45 2.85 -20.17
C SER A 293 8.75 2.10 -19.05
N VAL A 294 8.86 0.77 -19.03
CA VAL A 294 8.34 -0.05 -17.93
C VAL A 294 9.02 0.30 -16.62
N VAL A 295 10.34 0.55 -16.66
CA VAL A 295 11.10 0.91 -15.47
C VAL A 295 10.70 2.29 -14.97
N ASP A 296 10.51 3.27 -15.87
CA ASP A 296 9.97 4.58 -15.49
C ASP A 296 8.62 4.45 -14.81
N TRP A 297 7.74 3.57 -15.32
CA TRP A 297 6.44 3.31 -14.73
C TRP A 297 6.55 2.67 -13.34
N CYS A 298 7.38 1.64 -13.17
CA CYS A 298 7.61 1.01 -11.87
C CYS A 298 8.12 2.03 -10.83
N ASP A 299 9.10 2.84 -11.20
CA ASP A 299 9.70 3.85 -10.32
C ASP A 299 8.70 4.95 -9.96
N LEU A 300 7.97 5.45 -10.96
CA LEU A 300 6.92 6.44 -10.78
C LEU A 300 5.81 5.92 -9.87
N SER A 301 5.32 4.69 -10.11
CA SER A 301 4.26 4.07 -9.30
C SER A 301 4.72 3.81 -7.87
N ALA A 302 5.99 3.45 -7.63
CA ALA A 302 6.51 3.28 -6.28
C ALA A 302 6.43 4.58 -5.47
N PHE A 303 6.78 5.71 -6.10
CA PHE A 303 6.69 7.03 -5.49
C PHE A 303 5.24 7.51 -5.35
N MET A 304 4.49 7.54 -6.46
CA MET A 304 3.11 8.06 -6.46
C MET A 304 2.20 7.23 -5.56
N GLY A 305 2.36 5.90 -5.54
CA GLY A 305 1.63 5.03 -4.64
C GLY A 305 1.91 5.33 -3.17
N TYR A 306 3.17 5.59 -2.81
CA TYR A 306 3.50 5.99 -1.44
C TYR A 306 2.96 7.39 -1.12
N HIS A 307 3.09 8.35 -2.02
CA HIS A 307 2.55 9.70 -1.85
C HIS A 307 1.03 9.69 -1.63
N ILE A 308 0.30 8.96 -2.46
CA ILE A 308 -1.15 8.77 -2.32
C ILE A 308 -1.45 8.15 -0.96
N HIS A 309 -0.75 7.07 -0.57
CA HIS A 309 -0.98 6.44 0.73
C HIS A 309 -0.80 7.41 1.92
N ARG A 310 0.23 8.26 1.88
CA ARG A 310 0.51 9.25 2.93
C ARG A 310 -0.50 10.39 3.03
N THR A 311 -1.33 10.55 2.00
CA THR A 311 -2.21 11.73 1.87
C THR A 311 -3.66 11.37 1.56
N ALA A 312 -3.98 10.08 1.40
CA ALA A 312 -5.27 9.60 0.90
C ALA A 312 -6.43 9.97 1.81
N VAL A 313 -6.27 9.86 3.13
CA VAL A 313 -7.35 10.16 4.07
C VAL A 313 -7.62 11.66 4.08
N GLN A 314 -6.56 12.47 4.19
CA GLN A 314 -6.68 13.93 4.19
C GLN A 314 -7.24 14.48 2.88
N ASN A 315 -6.91 13.87 1.75
CA ASN A 315 -7.30 14.33 0.42
C ASN A 315 -8.42 13.50 -0.21
N HIS A 316 -9.14 12.67 0.55
CA HIS A 316 -10.08 11.69 0.01
C HIS A 316 -11.13 12.31 -0.93
N LYS A 317 -11.71 13.45 -0.53
CA LYS A 317 -12.70 14.18 -1.35
C LYS A 317 -12.08 14.65 -2.67
N GLN A 318 -10.93 15.32 -2.61
CA GLN A 318 -10.20 15.79 -3.79
C GLN A 318 -9.83 14.62 -4.71
N PHE A 319 -9.47 13.48 -4.12
CA PHE A 319 -9.10 12.29 -4.87
C PHE A 319 -10.31 11.73 -5.61
N ASN A 320 -11.44 11.52 -4.95
CA ASN A 320 -12.66 11.02 -5.59
C ASN A 320 -13.15 11.93 -6.72
N GLU A 321 -13.10 13.26 -6.53
CA GLU A 321 -13.52 14.21 -7.56
C GLU A 321 -12.61 14.17 -8.79
N MET A 322 -11.30 14.11 -8.57
CA MET A 322 -10.34 14.04 -9.66
C MET A 322 -10.42 12.68 -10.39
N GLN A 323 -10.73 11.58 -9.70
CA GLN A 323 -10.90 10.27 -10.32
C GLN A 323 -12.12 10.29 -11.24
N LYS A 324 -13.26 10.82 -10.78
CA LYS A 324 -14.46 11.01 -11.62
C LYS A 324 -14.21 11.88 -12.84
N ARG A 325 -13.43 12.95 -12.68
CA ARG A 325 -13.05 13.84 -13.80
C ARG A 325 -12.19 13.12 -14.84
N VAL A 326 -11.17 12.39 -14.40
CA VAL A 326 -10.30 11.61 -15.30
C VAL A 326 -11.08 10.47 -15.96
N GLU A 327 -11.93 9.78 -15.22
CA GLU A 327 -12.82 8.75 -15.76
C GLU A 327 -13.68 9.30 -16.90
N ALA A 328 -14.41 10.40 -16.66
CA ALA A 328 -15.24 11.04 -17.68
C ALA A 328 -14.42 11.47 -18.92
N LYS A 329 -13.20 11.97 -18.71
CA LYS A 329 -12.26 12.30 -19.80
C LYS A 329 -11.96 11.08 -20.67
N PHE A 330 -11.74 9.91 -20.05
CA PHE A 330 -11.40 8.67 -20.74
C PHE A 330 -12.59 7.96 -21.37
N GLU A 331 -13.77 8.00 -20.74
CA GLU A 331 -15.03 7.57 -21.35
C GLU A 331 -15.31 8.34 -22.65
N ALA A 332 -15.07 9.66 -22.65
CA ALA A 332 -15.20 10.49 -23.84
C ALA A 332 -14.12 10.19 -24.90
N LYS A 333 -12.88 9.93 -24.48
CA LYS A 333 -11.76 9.59 -25.38
C LYS A 333 -11.95 8.22 -26.05
N TYR A 334 -12.56 7.26 -25.35
CA TYR A 334 -12.73 5.88 -25.78
C TYR A 334 -14.18 5.42 -25.72
N PRO A 335 -15.06 6.01 -26.56
CA PRO A 335 -16.49 5.72 -26.53
C PRO A 335 -16.74 4.23 -26.78
N GLY A 336 -17.60 3.63 -25.94
CA GLY A 336 -17.98 2.21 -26.04
C GLY A 336 -17.01 1.23 -25.37
N VAL A 337 -15.87 1.69 -24.84
CA VAL A 337 -14.98 0.87 -24.01
C VAL A 337 -15.30 1.12 -22.54
N LYS A 338 -15.61 0.06 -21.79
CA LYS A 338 -15.72 0.12 -20.33
C LYS A 338 -14.44 -0.44 -19.72
N ALA A 339 -13.59 0.45 -19.20
CA ALA A 339 -12.48 0.05 -18.35
C ALA A 339 -12.91 0.10 -16.89
N ASP A 340 -12.29 -0.73 -16.07
CA ASP A 340 -12.47 -0.72 -14.63
C ASP A 340 -11.14 -0.35 -14.02
N VAL A 341 -11.02 0.91 -13.58
CA VAL A 341 -9.90 1.37 -12.78
C VAL A 341 -10.34 1.25 -11.32
N ASP A 342 -10.30 0.01 -10.79
CA ASP A 342 -10.58 -0.27 -9.38
C ASP A 342 -9.42 0.24 -8.51
N ILE A 343 -9.42 1.55 -8.29
CA ILE A 343 -8.67 2.21 -7.23
C ILE A 343 -9.71 2.61 -6.19
N SER A 344 -10.15 1.64 -5.39
CA SER A 344 -10.91 1.90 -4.18
C SER A 344 -9.93 2.32 -3.09
N PHE A 345 -10.13 3.52 -2.53
CA PHE A 345 -9.35 4.07 -1.41
C PHE A 345 -10.05 3.82 -0.08
#